data_AF-A0A9E6DEJ9-F1
#
_entry.id   AF-A0A9E6DEJ9-F1
#
_cell.length_a   1.000
_cell.length_b   1.000
_cell.length_c   1.000
_cell.angle_alpha   90.00
_cell.angle_beta   90.00
_cell.angle_gamma   90.00
#
_symmetry.space_group_name_H-M   'P 1'
#
loop_
_entity.id
_entity.type
_entity.pdbx_description
1 polymer ?
#
loop_
_entity_poly.entity_id
_entity_poly.type
_entity_poly.pdbx_seq_one_letter_code
_entity_poly.pdbx_strand_id
1 'polypeptide(L)'
;MRSVLLSVLLASSLGACATVSMVSSEAVVETGLGSEQSSLREVSDAYTDMAERKHWVAKSGGLLGFARVLMDGASGDDQTPEMKYTSQLQSDRTSRAEQVLQLQDDITSATHGLNVATMEAEKLYGSDASARRLRADLVSYESALVTAKKARRTFVSALTEYEPEELEGTSDALSEFDLSIASASVAADKLADYAADRRNTEATS
;
A
#
# COMPACT_ATOMS: atom_id res chain seq x y z
N MET A 1 -51.49 -13.72 68.84
CA MET A 1 -52.86 -13.37 68.45
C MET A 1 -52.80 -12.56 67.15
N ARG A 2 -53.68 -12.87 66.18
CA ARG A 2 -53.99 -12.14 64.93
C ARG A 2 -52.92 -12.29 63.81
N SER A 3 -53.15 -13.09 62.76
CA SER A 3 -54.05 -12.92 61.59
C SER A 3 -53.60 -11.77 60.67
N VAL A 4 -52.99 -12.07 59.51
CA VAL A 4 -53.55 -12.08 58.12
C VAL A 4 -53.58 -10.71 57.45
N LEU A 5 -53.04 -10.65 56.21
CA LEU A 5 -53.38 -9.84 55.01
C LEU A 5 -52.08 -9.79 54.16
N LEU A 6 -51.85 -10.46 53.01
CA LEU A 6 -52.62 -10.75 51.78
C LEU A 6 -53.16 -9.49 51.07
N SER A 7 -52.32 -8.93 50.18
CA SER A 7 -52.71 -8.17 48.96
C SER A 7 -51.43 -7.70 48.24
N VAL A 8 -50.96 -8.42 47.20
CA VAL A 8 -51.20 -8.16 45.77
C VAL A 8 -50.49 -6.89 45.26
N LEU A 9 -49.45 -7.09 44.44
CA LEU A 9 -49.27 -6.43 43.13
C LEU A 9 -48.11 -7.11 42.39
N LEU A 10 -48.45 -8.08 41.53
CA LEU A 10 -47.64 -8.46 40.37
C LEU A 10 -47.71 -7.32 39.34
N ALA A 11 -46.57 -6.90 38.80
CA ALA A 11 -46.34 -6.58 37.38
C ALA A 11 -45.06 -5.74 37.24
N SER A 12 -43.91 -6.42 37.13
CA SER A 12 -42.69 -5.81 36.56
C SER A 12 -42.44 -6.48 35.22
N SER A 13 -43.30 -6.17 34.27
CA SER A 13 -43.14 -6.54 32.86
C SER A 13 -42.05 -5.69 32.24
N LEU A 14 -41.05 -6.38 31.70
CA LEU A 14 -40.16 -6.01 30.60
C LEU A 14 -40.38 -4.63 29.97
N GLY A 15 -39.50 -3.69 30.27
CA GLY A 15 -39.24 -2.48 29.50
C GLY A 15 -37.86 -2.60 28.85
N ALA A 16 -37.84 -3.20 27.67
CA ALA A 16 -36.66 -3.33 26.83
C ALA A 16 -36.28 -1.98 26.17
N CYS A 17 -34.98 -1.85 25.93
CA CYS A 17 -34.32 -1.04 24.90
C CYS A 17 -34.47 0.49 24.97
N ALA A 18 -33.43 1.10 25.55
CA ALA A 18 -32.95 2.39 25.09
C ALA A 18 -32.79 2.36 23.55
N THR A 19 -33.51 3.22 22.85
CA THR A 19 -33.26 3.53 21.44
C THR A 19 -31.97 4.34 21.35
N VAL A 20 -30.83 3.67 21.49
CA VAL A 20 -29.59 4.17 20.87
C VAL A 20 -29.81 3.98 19.39
N SER A 21 -29.97 5.09 18.67
CA SER A 21 -29.92 5.14 17.22
C SER A 21 -28.53 4.64 16.80
N MET A 22 -28.38 3.32 16.67
CA MET A 22 -27.28 2.74 15.95
C MET A 22 -27.40 3.23 14.51
N VAL A 23 -26.32 3.84 14.05
CA VAL A 23 -25.92 3.92 12.64
C VAL A 23 -26.32 2.62 11.96
N SER A 24 -27.34 2.67 11.10
CA SER A 24 -27.55 1.64 10.09
C SER A 24 -26.65 2.04 8.92
N SER A 25 -25.45 1.47 8.84
CA SER A 25 -25.22 0.22 8.10
C SER A 25 -25.69 0.32 6.66
N GLU A 26 -25.18 1.33 5.95
CA GLU A 26 -25.09 1.30 4.49
C GLU A 26 -23.86 2.06 4.01
N ALA A 27 -22.73 1.87 4.71
CA ALA A 27 -21.47 1.76 3.99
C ALA A 27 -21.44 0.33 3.44
N VAL A 28 -22.27 0.07 2.44
CA VAL A 28 -21.97 -0.99 1.47
C VAL A 28 -20.69 -0.50 0.80
N VAL A 29 -19.57 -0.89 1.39
CA VAL A 29 -18.35 -1.08 0.62
C VAL A 29 -18.79 -2.14 -0.38
N GLU A 30 -19.29 -1.70 -1.53
CA GLU A 30 -19.35 -2.52 -2.73
C GLU A 30 -17.90 -2.89 -2.96
N THR A 31 -17.48 -3.99 -2.36
CA THR A 31 -16.31 -4.72 -2.78
C THR A 31 -16.64 -5.10 -4.21
N GLY A 32 -16.24 -4.26 -5.16
CA GLY A 32 -16.25 -4.49 -6.59
C GLY A 32 -15.28 -5.62 -6.93
N LEU A 33 -15.50 -6.79 -6.32
CA LEU A 33 -14.82 -8.05 -6.55
C LEU A 33 -15.45 -8.80 -7.74
N GLY A 34 -16.36 -8.14 -8.48
CA GLY A 34 -17.09 -8.72 -9.61
C GLY A 34 -16.60 -8.29 -11.00
N SER A 35 -15.63 -7.39 -11.11
CA SER A 35 -14.97 -7.08 -12.40
C SER A 35 -13.59 -7.71 -12.41
N GLU A 36 -13.22 -8.41 -13.48
CA GLU A 36 -11.83 -8.82 -13.74
C GLU A 36 -10.88 -7.69 -13.34
N GLN A 37 -9.93 -8.01 -12.46
CA GLN A 37 -8.92 -7.07 -11.99
C GLN A 37 -8.25 -6.44 -13.22
N SER A 38 -8.14 -5.10 -13.25
CA SER A 38 -7.46 -4.44 -14.36
C SER A 38 -5.98 -4.85 -14.39
N SER A 39 -5.37 -4.83 -15.57
CA SER A 39 -3.93 -5.08 -15.70
C SER A 39 -3.11 -4.14 -14.83
N LEU A 40 -3.50 -2.86 -14.75
CA LEU A 40 -2.83 -1.88 -13.87
C LEU A 40 -2.86 -2.31 -12.41
N ARG A 41 -4.02 -2.76 -11.92
CA ARG A 41 -4.15 -3.20 -10.53
C ARG A 41 -3.29 -4.43 -10.26
N GLU A 42 -3.33 -5.41 -11.16
CA GLU A 42 -2.53 -6.63 -11.05
C GLU A 42 -1.02 -6.33 -10.98
N VAL A 43 -0.49 -5.53 -11.90
CA VAL A 43 0.95 -5.22 -11.91
C VAL A 43 1.35 -4.32 -10.74
N SER A 44 0.47 -3.44 -10.27
CA SER A 44 0.73 -2.58 -9.10
C SER A 44 0.79 -3.39 -7.81
N ASP A 45 -0.17 -4.32 -7.62
CA ASP A 45 -0.18 -5.23 -6.48
C ASP A 45 1.04 -6.16 -6.51
N ALA A 46 1.36 -6.72 -7.68
CA ALA A 46 2.54 -7.57 -7.87
C ALA A 46 3.86 -6.83 -7.57
N TYR A 47 3.95 -5.55 -7.92
CA TYR A 47 5.09 -4.71 -7.58
C TYR A 47 5.24 -4.53 -6.07
N THR A 48 4.16 -4.16 -5.37
CA THR A 48 4.18 -4.00 -3.92
C THR A 48 4.51 -5.31 -3.20
N ASP A 49 3.90 -6.42 -3.62
CA ASP A 49 4.18 -7.74 -3.04
C ASP A 49 5.64 -8.16 -3.27
N MET A 50 6.20 -7.89 -4.45
CA MET A 50 7.61 -8.16 -4.72
C MET A 50 8.52 -7.35 -3.80
N ALA A 51 8.27 -6.05 -3.65
CA ALA A 51 9.04 -5.17 -2.80
C ALA A 51 9.00 -5.60 -1.32
N GLU A 52 7.84 -6.07 -0.83
CA GLU A 52 7.71 -6.63 0.51
C GLU A 52 8.48 -7.95 0.66
N ARG A 53 8.36 -8.88 -0.31
CA ARG A 53 9.07 -10.17 -0.29
C ARG A 53 10.58 -10.02 -0.34
N LYS A 54 11.07 -9.00 -1.04
CA LYS A 54 12.49 -8.67 -1.17
C LYS A 54 13.01 -7.77 -0.04
N HIS A 55 12.16 -7.46 0.94
CA HIS A 55 12.49 -6.59 2.07
C HIS A 55 12.92 -5.16 1.68
N TRP A 56 12.63 -4.72 0.45
CA TRP A 56 12.84 -3.33 0.04
C TRP A 56 11.96 -2.38 0.85
N VAL A 57 10.81 -2.88 1.34
CA VAL A 57 9.91 -2.17 2.23
C VAL A 57 9.45 -3.09 3.37
N ALA A 58 9.01 -2.50 4.49
CA ALA A 58 8.29 -3.28 5.50
C ALA A 58 6.98 -3.80 4.92
N LYS A 59 6.64 -5.04 5.31
CA LYS A 59 5.30 -5.59 5.09
C LYS A 59 4.26 -4.67 5.73
N SER A 60 3.25 -4.30 4.96
CA SER A 60 2.11 -3.54 5.44
C SER A 60 1.37 -4.32 6.53
N GLY A 61 1.62 -3.99 7.80
CA GLY A 61 0.96 -4.63 8.95
C GLY A 61 -0.54 -4.33 9.08
N GLY A 62 -1.11 -3.59 8.13
CA GLY A 62 -2.49 -3.09 8.17
C GLY A 62 -2.80 -2.29 9.43
N LEU A 63 -4.10 -2.17 9.74
CA LEU A 63 -4.60 -1.56 10.99
C LEU A 63 -4.04 -2.21 12.25
N LEU A 64 -3.72 -3.51 12.20
CA LEU A 64 -3.17 -4.25 13.34
C LEU A 64 -1.72 -3.84 13.65
N GLY A 65 -0.92 -3.51 12.63
CA GLY A 65 0.42 -2.94 12.81
C GLY A 65 0.36 -1.58 13.51
N PHE A 66 -0.59 -0.73 13.11
CA PHE A 66 -0.80 0.58 13.74
C PHE A 66 -1.31 0.45 15.18
N ALA A 67 -2.26 -0.46 15.42
CA ALA A 67 -2.78 -0.74 16.76
C ALA A 67 -1.69 -1.28 17.69
N ARG A 68 -0.78 -2.14 17.20
CA ARG A 68 0.35 -2.65 17.99
C ARG A 68 1.33 -1.54 18.38
N VAL A 69 1.67 -0.63 17.47
CA VAL A 69 2.52 0.54 17.77
C VAL A 69 1.86 1.44 18.83
N LEU A 70 0.55 1.66 18.73
CA LEU A 70 -0.19 2.48 19.70
C LEU A 70 -0.40 1.80 21.06
N MET A 71 -0.66 0.49 21.09
CA MET A 71 -1.02 -0.24 22.31
C MET A 71 0.20 -0.73 23.08
N ASP A 72 1.18 -1.29 22.39
CA ASP A 72 2.33 -1.94 23.05
C ASP A 72 3.55 -1.01 23.14
N GLY A 73 3.51 0.17 22.50
CA GLY A 73 4.68 1.05 22.35
C GLY A 73 5.84 0.39 21.61
N ALA A 74 5.64 -0.84 21.12
CA ALA A 74 6.61 -1.64 20.43
C ALA A 74 6.64 -1.22 18.96
N SER A 75 7.79 -0.69 18.53
CA SER A 75 8.21 -0.79 17.14
C SER A 75 8.24 -2.27 16.80
N GLY A 76 7.17 -2.77 16.18
CA GLY A 76 7.07 -4.19 15.82
C GLY A 76 8.25 -4.58 14.94
N ASP A 77 9.16 -5.36 15.51
CA ASP A 77 10.51 -5.65 15.01
C ASP A 77 11.45 -4.43 15.14
N ASP A 78 12.47 -4.53 16.01
CA ASP A 78 13.40 -3.42 16.31
C ASP A 78 14.22 -3.00 15.09
N GLN A 79 14.24 -3.81 14.03
CA GLN A 79 14.91 -3.49 12.78
C GLN A 79 13.98 -2.76 11.80
N THR A 80 14.42 -1.57 11.37
CA THR A 80 13.77 -0.84 10.29
C THR A 80 13.87 -1.63 8.97
N PRO A 81 13.02 -1.36 7.96
CA PRO A 81 13.12 -1.98 6.64
C PRO A 81 14.53 -1.89 6.05
N GLU A 82 15.18 -0.73 6.23
CA GLU A 82 16.53 -0.47 5.78
C GLU A 82 17.54 -1.42 6.44
N MET A 83 17.45 -1.61 7.75
CA MET A 83 18.30 -2.54 8.49
C MET A 83 18.08 -3.99 8.07
N LYS A 84 16.83 -4.40 7.84
CA LYS A 84 16.50 -5.76 7.41
C LYS A 84 17.05 -6.07 6.02
N TYR A 85 16.86 -5.15 5.08
CA TYR A 85 17.37 -5.29 3.73
C TYR A 85 18.89 -5.41 3.73
N THR A 86 19.60 -4.48 4.38
CA THR A 86 21.07 -4.51 4.46
C THR A 86 21.57 -5.77 5.16
N SER A 87 20.94 -6.18 6.26
CA SER A 87 21.29 -7.41 6.97
C SER A 87 21.12 -8.66 6.09
N GLN A 88 20.05 -8.72 5.29
CA GLN A 88 19.82 -9.82 4.37
C GLN A 88 20.82 -9.82 3.22
N LEU A 89 21.09 -8.65 2.63
CA LEU A 89 22.06 -8.50 1.57
C LEU A 89 23.43 -9.03 2.00
N GLN A 90 23.84 -8.70 3.24
CA GLN A 90 25.08 -9.16 3.85
C GLN A 90 25.08 -10.65 4.21
N SER A 91 23.94 -11.23 4.58
CA SER A 91 23.84 -12.67 4.87
C SER A 91 23.85 -13.53 3.62
N ASP A 92 23.22 -13.05 2.55
CA ASP A 92 23.00 -13.83 1.32
C ASP A 92 24.21 -13.81 0.38
N ARG A 93 25.14 -12.86 0.56
CA ARG A 93 26.31 -12.66 -0.30
C ARG A 93 27.58 -12.52 0.52
N THR A 94 28.61 -13.28 0.15
CA THR A 94 29.83 -13.43 0.96
C THR A 94 30.83 -12.29 0.71
N SER A 95 30.87 -11.73 -0.51
CA SER A 95 31.75 -10.62 -0.85
C SER A 95 31.02 -9.30 -1.05
N ARG A 96 31.69 -8.17 -0.76
CA ARG A 96 31.14 -6.83 -0.99
C ARG A 96 30.77 -6.57 -2.45
N ALA A 97 31.59 -7.06 -3.38
CA ALA A 97 31.29 -6.93 -4.81
C ALA A 97 29.98 -7.62 -5.20
N GLU A 98 29.71 -8.82 -4.67
CA GLU A 98 28.44 -9.52 -4.90
C GLU A 98 27.26 -8.79 -4.23
N GLN A 99 27.48 -8.16 -3.07
CA GLN A 99 26.45 -7.36 -2.40
C GLN A 99 26.08 -6.12 -3.21
N VAL A 100 27.07 -5.40 -3.74
CA VAL A 100 26.86 -4.25 -4.63
C VAL A 100 26.12 -4.68 -5.90
N LEU A 101 26.54 -5.76 -6.56
CA LEU A 101 25.86 -6.27 -7.76
C LEU A 101 24.40 -6.64 -7.47
N GLN A 102 24.12 -7.28 -6.32
CA GLN A 102 22.75 -7.60 -5.93
C GLN A 102 21.92 -6.35 -5.64
N LEU A 103 22.51 -5.32 -5.01
CA LEU A 103 21.86 -4.03 -4.78
C LEU A 103 21.52 -3.35 -6.11
N GLN A 104 22.45 -3.36 -7.07
CA GLN A 104 22.20 -2.87 -8.43
C GLN A 104 21.05 -3.63 -9.10
N ASP A 105 21.06 -4.96 -9.08
CA ASP A 105 20.01 -5.80 -9.66
C ASP A 105 18.64 -5.53 -9.03
N ASP A 106 18.59 -5.33 -7.71
CA ASP A 106 17.36 -5.01 -7.00
C ASP A 106 16.83 -3.62 -7.39
N ILE A 107 17.70 -2.61 -7.50
CA ILE A 107 17.33 -1.28 -7.98
C ILE A 107 16.80 -1.35 -9.42
N THR A 108 17.50 -2.05 -10.32
CA THR A 108 17.06 -2.24 -11.72
C THR A 108 15.72 -2.98 -11.78
N SER A 109 15.52 -3.99 -10.94
CA SER A 109 14.24 -4.71 -10.84
C SER A 109 13.11 -3.82 -10.34
N ALA A 110 13.38 -2.96 -9.35
CA ALA A 110 12.42 -1.98 -8.84
C ALA A 110 12.05 -0.94 -9.92
N THR A 111 13.03 -0.47 -10.69
CA THR A 111 12.82 0.42 -11.85
C THR A 111 11.95 -0.24 -12.90
N HIS A 112 12.27 -1.48 -13.30
CA HIS A 112 11.51 -2.20 -14.31
C HIS A 112 10.05 -2.42 -13.88
N GLY A 113 9.83 -2.92 -12.66
CA GLY A 113 8.49 -3.16 -12.14
C GLY A 113 7.64 -1.89 -12.08
N LEU A 114 8.22 -0.77 -11.66
CA LEU A 114 7.51 0.51 -11.65
C LEU A 114 7.19 1.00 -13.07
N ASN A 115 8.14 0.87 -14.01
CA ASN A 115 7.91 1.24 -15.41
C ASN A 115 6.78 0.43 -16.04
N VAL A 116 6.67 -0.88 -15.74
CA VAL A 116 5.55 -1.71 -16.21
C VAL A 116 4.22 -1.18 -15.67
N ALA A 117 4.15 -0.85 -14.37
CA ALA A 117 2.94 -0.26 -13.80
C ALA A 117 2.60 1.10 -14.45
N THR A 118 3.60 1.97 -14.68
CA THR A 118 3.43 3.24 -15.38
C THR A 118 2.87 3.02 -16.79
N MET A 119 3.41 2.07 -17.55
CA MET A 119 2.91 1.74 -18.88
C MET A 119 1.46 1.26 -18.87
N GLU A 120 1.06 0.43 -17.90
CA GLU A 120 -0.34 0.02 -17.75
C GLU A 120 -1.26 1.20 -17.38
N ALA A 121 -0.77 2.15 -16.58
CA ALA A 121 -1.50 3.37 -16.23
C ALA A 121 -1.73 4.24 -17.47
N GLU A 122 -0.72 4.37 -18.33
CA GLU A 122 -0.81 5.15 -19.57
C GLU A 122 -1.81 4.56 -20.57
N LYS A 123 -2.02 3.23 -20.58
CA LYS A 123 -3.03 2.58 -21.42
C LYS A 123 -4.46 2.94 -21.05
N LEU A 124 -4.71 3.43 -19.83
CA LEU A 124 -6.05 3.82 -19.40
C LEU A 124 -6.52 5.13 -20.02
N TYR A 125 -5.59 5.96 -20.53
CA TYR A 125 -5.95 7.19 -21.24
C TYR A 125 -6.67 6.88 -22.55
N GLY A 126 -7.85 7.47 -22.74
CA GLY A 126 -8.69 7.22 -23.90
C GLY A 126 -9.48 5.92 -23.83
N SER A 127 -9.43 5.19 -22.71
CA SER A 127 -10.26 4.00 -22.50
C SER A 127 -11.71 4.36 -22.17
N ASP A 128 -12.62 3.42 -22.40
CA ASP A 128 -14.03 3.53 -22.01
C ASP A 128 -14.29 3.12 -20.55
N ALA A 129 -13.22 3.03 -19.74
CA ALA A 129 -13.33 2.69 -18.32
C ALA A 129 -14.16 3.74 -17.57
N SER A 130 -15.04 3.30 -16.67
CA SER A 130 -15.84 4.22 -15.86
C SER A 130 -14.98 5.00 -14.87
N ALA A 131 -15.45 6.17 -14.46
CA ALA A 131 -14.75 7.00 -13.47
C ALA A 131 -14.54 6.27 -12.13
N ARG A 132 -15.42 5.33 -11.78
CA ARG A 132 -15.27 4.48 -10.59
C ARG A 132 -14.11 3.50 -10.76
N ARG A 133 -13.99 2.84 -11.91
CA ARG A 133 -12.90 1.89 -12.20
C ARG A 133 -11.54 2.59 -12.23
N LEU A 134 -11.45 3.72 -12.94
CA LEU A 134 -10.23 4.52 -13.02
C LEU A 134 -9.71 4.95 -11.65
N ARG A 135 -10.61 5.30 -10.71
CA ARG A 135 -10.21 5.63 -9.33
C ARG A 135 -9.65 4.43 -8.57
N ALA A 136 -10.26 3.26 -8.72
CA ALA A 136 -9.76 2.05 -8.06
C ALA A 136 -8.38 1.64 -8.60
N ASP A 137 -8.18 1.78 -9.91
CA ASP A 137 -6.91 1.52 -10.59
C ASP A 137 -5.84 2.53 -10.15
N LEU A 138 -6.20 3.83 -10.08
CA LEU A 138 -5.33 4.90 -9.58
C LEU A 138 -4.86 4.64 -8.15
N VAL A 139 -5.74 4.27 -7.22
CA VAL A 139 -5.36 4.01 -5.81
C VAL A 139 -4.30 2.91 -5.72
N SER A 140 -4.42 1.87 -6.53
CA SER A 140 -3.48 0.75 -6.51
C SER A 140 -2.14 1.16 -7.12
N TYR A 141 -2.17 1.94 -8.21
CA TYR A 141 -0.99 2.51 -8.82
C TYR A 141 -0.25 3.50 -7.89
N GLU A 142 -0.97 4.35 -7.17
CA GLU A 142 -0.40 5.24 -6.15
C GLU A 142 0.23 4.46 -4.98
N SER A 143 -0.38 3.34 -4.58
CA SER A 143 0.20 2.43 -3.59
C SER A 143 1.56 1.86 -4.07
N ALA A 144 1.65 1.43 -5.34
CA ALA A 144 2.90 0.98 -5.94
C ALA A 144 3.94 2.12 -6.00
N LEU A 145 3.55 3.34 -6.37
CA LEU A 145 4.44 4.51 -6.37
C LEU A 145 4.96 4.86 -4.97
N VAL A 146 4.12 4.80 -3.94
CA VAL A 146 4.54 5.01 -2.54
C VAL A 146 5.50 3.90 -2.11
N THR A 147 5.24 2.66 -2.53
CA THR A 147 6.14 1.52 -2.30
C THR A 147 7.51 1.77 -2.95
N ALA A 148 7.55 2.24 -4.20
CA ALA A 148 8.79 2.58 -4.89
C ALA A 148 9.59 3.67 -4.16
N LYS A 149 8.91 4.73 -3.70
CA LYS A 149 9.55 5.82 -2.93
C LYS A 149 10.13 5.32 -1.60
N LYS A 150 9.50 4.33 -0.96
CA LYS A 150 10.04 3.67 0.24
C LYS A 150 11.23 2.77 -0.09
N ALA A 151 11.12 1.94 -1.14
CA ALA A 151 12.22 1.09 -1.61
C ALA A 151 13.47 1.92 -1.94
N ARG A 152 13.30 3.07 -2.61
CA ARG A 152 14.37 4.03 -2.87
C ARG A 152 15.10 4.45 -1.60
N ARG A 153 14.37 4.75 -0.51
CA ARG A 153 14.98 5.10 0.79
C ARG A 153 15.82 3.95 1.32
N THR A 154 15.31 2.72 1.24
CA THR A 154 16.03 1.50 1.61
C THR A 154 17.32 1.34 0.82
N PHE A 155 17.26 1.49 -0.51
CA PHE A 155 18.45 1.39 -1.34
C PHE A 155 19.48 2.49 -1.04
N VAL A 156 19.04 3.74 -0.89
CA VAL A 156 19.93 4.84 -0.49
C VAL A 156 20.59 4.56 0.86
N SER A 157 19.86 4.00 1.82
CA SER A 157 20.43 3.61 3.12
C SER A 157 21.40 2.44 3.00
N ALA A 158 21.20 1.51 2.07
CA ALA A 158 22.14 0.41 1.85
C ALA A 158 23.43 0.90 1.17
N LEU A 159 23.33 1.88 0.27
CA LEU A 159 24.49 2.47 -0.41
C LEU A 159 25.48 3.14 0.54
N THR A 160 25.02 3.64 1.70
CA THR A 160 25.92 4.29 2.68
C THR A 160 26.91 3.32 3.34
N GLU A 161 26.74 2.00 3.16
CA GLU A 161 27.64 0.97 3.66
C GLU A 161 28.87 0.74 2.75
N TYR A 162 28.92 1.41 1.58
CA TYR A 162 29.93 1.22 0.55
C TYR A 162 30.68 2.49 0.21
N GLU A 163 31.95 2.33 -0.16
CA GLU A 163 32.77 3.44 -0.65
C GLU A 163 32.34 3.81 -2.08
N PRO A 164 32.44 5.09 -2.48
CA PRO A 164 31.99 5.55 -3.80
C PRO A 164 32.59 4.77 -4.98
N GLU A 165 33.83 4.30 -4.87
CA GLU A 165 34.52 3.53 -5.93
C GLU A 165 33.93 2.13 -6.11
N GLU A 166 33.25 1.59 -5.09
CA GLU A 166 32.55 0.31 -5.16
C GLU A 166 31.20 0.44 -5.88
N LEU A 167 30.64 1.66 -5.98
CA LEU A 167 29.26 1.92 -6.40
C LEU A 167 29.11 2.35 -7.87
N GLU A 168 30.15 2.16 -8.67
CA GLU A 168 30.10 2.39 -10.12
C GLU A 168 28.98 1.54 -10.75
N GLY A 169 28.14 2.15 -11.60
CA GLY A 169 26.94 1.52 -12.17
C GLY A 169 25.74 1.40 -11.22
N THR A 170 25.96 1.18 -9.92
CA THR A 170 24.85 1.16 -8.92
C THR A 170 24.25 2.56 -8.73
N SER A 171 25.10 3.60 -8.75
CA SER A 171 24.66 5.00 -8.69
C SER A 171 23.84 5.41 -9.92
N ASP A 172 24.20 4.88 -11.10
CA ASP A 172 23.45 5.10 -12.35
C ASP A 172 22.08 4.41 -12.29
N ALA A 173 22.03 3.16 -11.82
CA ALA A 173 20.78 2.43 -11.61
C ALA A 173 19.84 3.18 -10.65
N LEU A 174 20.36 3.76 -9.56
CA LEU A 174 19.55 4.58 -8.65
C LEU A 174 19.03 5.84 -9.35
N SER A 175 19.84 6.48 -10.18
CA SER A 175 19.43 7.66 -10.95
C SER A 175 18.31 7.32 -11.94
N GLU A 176 18.38 6.16 -12.60
CA GLU A 176 17.31 5.65 -13.45
C GLU A 176 16.03 5.37 -12.65
N PHE A 177 16.16 4.83 -11.44
CA PHE A 177 15.01 4.61 -10.57
C PHE A 177 14.34 5.93 -10.16
N ASP A 178 15.12 6.97 -9.89
CA ASP A 178 14.62 8.31 -9.59
C ASP A 178 13.82 8.90 -10.75
N LEU A 179 14.31 8.72 -11.98
CA LEU A 179 13.60 9.12 -13.20
C LEU A 179 12.29 8.33 -13.36
N SER A 180 12.31 7.02 -13.08
CA SER A 180 11.11 6.18 -13.11
C SER A 180 10.07 6.64 -12.08
N ILE A 181 10.47 6.98 -10.85
CA ILE A 181 9.57 7.53 -9.82
C ILE A 181 8.98 8.88 -10.25
N ALA A 182 9.77 9.74 -10.87
CA ALA A 182 9.30 11.02 -11.38
C ALA A 182 8.27 10.85 -12.51
N SER A 183 8.57 9.98 -13.49
CA SER A 183 7.65 9.62 -14.57
C SER A 183 6.36 9.01 -14.03
N ALA A 184 6.46 8.09 -13.08
CA ALA A 184 5.33 7.44 -12.46
C ALA A 184 4.42 8.43 -11.71
N SER A 185 5.01 9.42 -11.03
CA SER A 185 4.27 10.50 -10.37
C SER A 185 3.49 11.35 -11.38
N VAL A 186 4.10 11.72 -12.50
CA VAL A 186 3.42 12.46 -13.58
C VAL A 186 2.26 11.66 -14.17
N ALA A 187 2.43 10.35 -14.34
CA ALA A 187 1.35 9.49 -14.82
C ALA A 187 0.20 9.35 -13.79
N ALA A 188 0.51 9.32 -12.49
CA ALA A 188 -0.53 9.29 -11.45
C ALA A 188 -1.38 10.56 -11.47
N ASP A 189 -0.74 11.73 -11.55
CA ASP A 189 -1.43 13.03 -11.62
C ASP A 189 -2.34 13.10 -12.85
N LYS A 190 -1.84 12.71 -14.03
CA LYS A 190 -2.63 12.68 -15.26
C LYS A 190 -3.81 11.70 -15.18
N LEU A 191 -3.61 10.52 -14.58
CA LEU A 191 -4.69 9.55 -14.39
C LEU A 191 -5.75 10.05 -13.41
N ALA A 192 -5.35 10.78 -12.37
CA ALA A 192 -6.26 11.45 -11.44
C ALA A 192 -7.12 12.51 -12.14
N ASP A 193 -6.51 13.37 -12.94
CA ASP A 193 -7.21 14.39 -13.75
C ASP A 193 -8.18 13.71 -14.73
N TYR A 194 -7.73 12.68 -15.44
CA TYR A 194 -8.57 11.94 -16.38
C TYR A 194 -9.78 11.27 -15.70
N ALA A 195 -9.58 10.68 -14.53
CA ALA A 195 -10.67 10.07 -13.74
C ALA A 195 -11.66 11.11 -13.19
N ALA A 196 -11.18 12.33 -12.91
CA ALA A 196 -12.03 13.45 -12.52
C ALA A 196 -12.90 13.93 -13.69
N ASP A 197 -12.30 14.13 -14.87
CA ASP A 197 -13.00 14.55 -16.08
C ASP A 197 -14.06 13.53 -16.50
N ARG A 198 -13.71 12.24 -16.51
CA ARG A 198 -14.66 11.15 -16.80
C ARG A 198 -15.87 11.18 -15.87
N ARG A 199 -15.66 11.44 -14.57
CA ARG A 199 -16.78 11.57 -13.60
C ARG A 199 -17.71 12.71 -13.97
N ASN A 200 -17.14 13.84 -14.39
CA ASN A 200 -17.94 15.01 -14.75
C ASN A 200 -18.76 14.73 -16.02
N THR A 201 -18.17 14.10 -17.04
CA THR A 201 -18.88 13.69 -18.26
C THR A 201 -20.01 12.70 -17.96
N GLU A 202 -19.75 11.68 -17.13
CA GLU A 202 -20.74 10.68 -16.70
C GLU A 202 -21.91 11.30 -15.92
N ALA A 203 -21.66 12.35 -15.13
CA ALA A 203 -22.71 13.03 -14.36
C ALA A 203 -23.62 13.94 -15.21
N THR A 204 -23.15 14.35 -16.40
CA THR A 204 -23.88 15.23 -17.32
C THR A 204 -24.55 14.50 -18.48
N SER A 205 -24.32 13.19 -18.60
CA SER A 205 -24.90 12.31 -19.63
C SER A 205 -26.17 11.63 -19.12
#